data_AF-A0A0A1HY09-F1
#
_entry.id   AF-A0A0A1HY09-F1
#
_cell.length_a   1.000
_cell.length_b   1.000
_cell.length_c   1.000
_cell.angle_alpha   90.00
_cell.angle_beta   90.00
_cell.angle_gamma   90.00
#
_symmetry.space_group_name_H-M   'P 1'
#
loop_
_entity.id
_entity.type
_entity.pdbx_description
1 polymer ?
#
loop_
_entity_poly.entity_id
_entity_poly.type
_entity_poly.pdbx_seq_one_letter_code
_entity_poly.pdbx_strand_id
1 'polypeptide(L)'
;MDVEVLGPDGEPDPLLPELIGVPLPLPTGGEEMGIYAFPEEGTKVAVCFAYGLPNKPYIQTILPHGLSMPKAPKGDQVWQHHSDAAQQCVGADGNWLRQTDGKIQDKAIEREVEALDNRERFQRHTRAVDDHSSESVGGVKTIEALGALKLLSGGSESLAAVDDLHQATGRDLNLVVGRKHNAMVGGDMQEQIQGLRRSVAGVSQRLQAPKNWIGSDTVNIFQVLCDTLDLIEQMATQISSHVHGSSPVPTNSAAFTTGAAKAALFSISLKAVTS
;
A
#
# COMPACT_ATOMS: atom_id res chain seq x y z
N MET A 1 12.81 -39.17 -34.12
CA MET A 1 13.58 -38.27 -35.01
C MET A 1 14.14 -39.10 -36.13
N ASP A 2 14.41 -38.47 -37.26
CA ASP A 2 14.94 -39.17 -38.43
C ASP A 2 16.47 -39.23 -38.32
N VAL A 3 17.06 -40.34 -38.75
CA VAL A 3 18.50 -40.60 -38.58
C VAL A 3 19.08 -41.19 -39.85
N GLU A 4 20.15 -40.57 -40.34
CA GLU A 4 21.00 -41.10 -41.41
C GLU A 4 22.13 -41.96 -40.81
N VAL A 5 22.30 -43.18 -41.31
CA VAL A 5 23.35 -44.09 -40.81
C VAL A 5 24.68 -43.73 -41.48
N LEU A 6 25.71 -43.49 -40.67
CA LEU A 6 27.04 -43.14 -41.15
C LEU A 6 27.96 -44.37 -41.24
N GLY A 7 28.77 -44.42 -42.28
CA GLY A 7 29.86 -45.38 -42.47
C GLY A 7 31.07 -45.09 -41.57
N PRO A 8 32.12 -45.94 -41.61
CA PRO A 8 33.33 -45.79 -40.79
C PRO A 8 34.12 -44.50 -41.05
N ASP A 9 33.96 -43.92 -42.24
CA ASP A 9 34.53 -42.64 -42.66
C ASP A 9 33.73 -41.44 -42.13
N GLY A 10 32.54 -41.67 -41.58
CA GLY A 10 31.64 -40.64 -41.08
C GLY A 10 30.74 -40.03 -42.16
N GLU A 11 30.77 -40.57 -43.38
CA GLU A 11 29.87 -40.20 -44.48
C GLU A 11 28.61 -41.08 -44.47
N PRO A 12 27.50 -40.66 -45.10
CA PRO A 12 26.30 -41.48 -45.21
C PRO A 12 26.57 -42.84 -45.85
N ASP A 13 26.08 -43.91 -45.23
CA ASP A 13 26.21 -45.27 -45.77
C ASP A 13 25.19 -45.47 -46.91
N PRO A 14 25.62 -45.59 -48.18
CA PRO A 14 24.71 -45.72 -49.32
C PRO A 14 23.93 -47.05 -49.32
N LEU A 15 24.30 -48.02 -48.48
CA LEU A 15 23.66 -49.33 -48.38
C LEU A 15 22.50 -49.35 -47.38
N LEU A 16 22.36 -48.32 -46.55
CA LEU A 16 21.34 -48.24 -45.51
C LEU A 16 20.39 -47.07 -45.78
N PRO A 17 19.07 -47.31 -45.72
CA PRO A 17 18.11 -46.24 -45.87
C PRO A 17 18.10 -45.36 -44.61
N GLU A 18 17.60 -44.14 -44.77
CA GLU A 18 17.27 -43.26 -43.66
C GLU A 18 16.25 -43.94 -42.72
N LEU A 19 16.51 -43.84 -41.41
CA LEU A 19 15.64 -44.40 -40.39
C LEU A 19 14.68 -43.31 -39.92
N ILE A 20 13.39 -43.46 -40.28
CA ILE A 20 12.35 -42.48 -39.96
C ILE A 20 11.73 -42.77 -38.59
N GLY A 21 11.49 -41.72 -37.80
CA GLY A 21 10.72 -41.82 -36.56
C GLY A 21 11.41 -42.61 -35.44
N VAL A 22 12.74 -42.66 -35.42
CA VAL A 22 13.51 -43.38 -34.39
C VAL A 22 13.25 -42.77 -33.00
N PRO A 23 12.87 -43.58 -31.98
CA PRO A 23 12.62 -43.08 -30.63
C PRO A 23 13.86 -42.46 -29.97
N LEU A 24 13.67 -41.31 -29.30
CA LEU A 24 14.71 -40.63 -28.51
C LEU A 24 15.13 -41.46 -27.28
N PRO A 25 16.40 -41.36 -26.85
CA PRO A 25 16.82 -41.96 -25.59
C PRO A 25 16.21 -41.19 -24.41
N LEU A 26 15.68 -41.90 -23.42
CA LEU A 26 15.18 -41.30 -22.18
C LEU A 26 16.14 -41.61 -21.03
N PRO A 27 16.84 -40.61 -20.47
CA PRO A 27 17.72 -40.83 -19.32
C PRO A 27 16.96 -41.18 -18.04
N THR A 28 15.71 -40.71 -17.93
CA THR A 28 14.73 -41.04 -16.87
C THR A 28 13.34 -41.15 -17.51
N GLY A 29 12.48 -42.08 -17.05
CA GLY A 29 11.18 -42.29 -17.69
C GLY A 29 10.18 -43.16 -16.92
N GLY A 30 8.94 -43.14 -17.40
CA GLY A 30 7.77 -43.89 -16.93
C GLY A 30 6.51 -43.38 -17.64
N GLU A 31 5.32 -43.86 -17.26
CA GLU A 31 4.06 -43.34 -17.83
C GLU A 31 3.93 -41.84 -17.49
N GLU A 32 3.85 -40.99 -18.51
CA GLU A 32 3.80 -39.52 -18.40
C GLU A 32 4.97 -38.86 -17.64
N MET A 33 6.14 -39.50 -17.61
CA MET A 33 7.34 -39.00 -16.92
C MET A 33 8.58 -39.03 -17.82
N GLY A 34 9.48 -38.05 -17.65
CA GLY A 34 10.80 -38.05 -18.27
C GLY A 34 11.34 -36.66 -18.60
N ILE A 35 12.61 -36.63 -19.02
CA ILE A 35 13.27 -35.43 -19.56
C ILE A 35 13.44 -35.63 -21.05
N TYR A 36 12.76 -34.82 -21.86
CA TYR A 36 12.81 -34.87 -23.32
C TYR A 36 13.59 -33.68 -23.87
N ALA A 37 14.67 -33.95 -24.57
CA ALA A 37 15.44 -32.96 -25.31
C ALA A 37 15.85 -33.54 -26.66
N PHE A 38 15.51 -32.84 -27.74
CA PHE A 38 15.98 -33.20 -29.07
C PHE A 38 17.43 -32.71 -29.22
N PRO A 39 18.34 -33.56 -29.73
CA PRO A 39 19.64 -33.06 -30.16
C PRO A 39 19.47 -32.12 -31.37
N GLU A 40 20.41 -31.20 -31.55
CA GLU A 40 20.49 -30.36 -32.74
C GLU A 40 20.76 -31.23 -33.99
N GLU A 41 20.22 -30.82 -35.14
CA GLU A 41 20.49 -31.49 -36.41
C GLU A 41 22.01 -31.56 -36.68
N GLY A 42 22.48 -32.70 -37.18
CA GLY A 42 23.91 -32.99 -37.33
C GLY A 42 24.60 -33.55 -36.08
N THR A 43 23.91 -33.62 -34.93
CA THR A 43 24.44 -34.30 -33.74
C THR A 43 24.53 -35.81 -33.97
N LYS A 44 25.70 -36.39 -33.66
CA LYS A 44 25.92 -37.83 -33.78
C LYS A 44 25.23 -38.60 -32.66
N VAL A 45 24.62 -39.72 -33.01
CA VAL A 45 23.93 -40.61 -32.06
C VAL A 45 24.34 -42.06 -32.28
N ALA A 46 24.31 -42.86 -31.21
CA ALA A 46 24.45 -44.30 -31.29
C ALA A 46 23.07 -44.93 -31.50
N VAL A 47 22.86 -45.57 -32.65
CA VAL A 47 21.63 -46.29 -32.99
C VAL A 47 21.81 -47.77 -32.67
N CYS A 48 20.79 -48.38 -32.06
CA CYS A 48 20.71 -49.81 -31.81
C CYS A 48 19.42 -50.38 -32.38
N PHE A 49 19.41 -51.67 -32.64
CA PHE A 49 18.26 -52.39 -33.17
C PHE A 49 17.76 -53.37 -32.11
N ALA A 50 16.54 -53.17 -31.63
CA ALA A 50 15.97 -54.02 -30.59
C ALA A 50 15.90 -55.47 -31.09
N TYR A 51 16.41 -56.41 -30.30
CA TYR A 51 16.53 -57.83 -30.67
C TYR A 51 17.36 -58.09 -31.95
N GLY A 52 18.17 -57.13 -32.41
CA GLY A 52 18.89 -57.19 -33.67
C GLY A 52 17.99 -57.05 -34.91
N LEU A 53 16.74 -56.61 -34.75
CA LEU A 53 15.78 -56.47 -35.85
C LEU A 53 15.93 -55.11 -36.56
N PRO A 54 16.26 -55.07 -37.87
CA PRO A 54 16.46 -53.83 -38.60
C PRO A 54 15.25 -52.87 -38.60
N ASN A 55 14.05 -53.41 -38.43
CA ASN A 55 12.80 -52.63 -38.38
C ASN A 55 12.45 -52.12 -36.97
N LYS A 56 13.33 -52.29 -35.97
CA LYS A 56 13.14 -51.76 -34.61
C LYS A 56 14.34 -50.92 -34.14
N PRO A 57 14.70 -49.84 -34.86
CA PRO A 57 15.76 -48.95 -34.42
C PRO A 57 15.33 -48.16 -33.19
N TYR A 58 16.29 -47.83 -32.33
CA TYR A 58 16.16 -46.86 -31.26
C TYR A 58 17.50 -46.17 -31.03
N ILE A 59 17.47 -44.92 -30.56
CA ILE A 59 18.69 -44.22 -30.17
C ILE A 59 19.06 -44.68 -28.76
N GLN A 60 20.28 -45.21 -28.60
CA GLN A 60 20.80 -45.61 -27.29
C GLN A 60 21.40 -44.43 -26.54
N THR A 61 22.16 -43.57 -27.22
CA THR A 61 22.89 -42.46 -26.59
C THR A 61 23.17 -41.35 -27.59
N ILE A 62 23.08 -40.10 -27.13
CA ILE A 62 23.54 -38.92 -27.87
C ILE A 62 25.03 -38.75 -27.63
N LEU A 63 25.83 -38.60 -28.69
CA LEU A 63 27.28 -38.51 -28.60
C LEU A 63 27.73 -37.04 -28.64
N PRO A 64 28.44 -36.54 -27.62
CA PRO A 64 28.80 -35.11 -27.53
C PRO A 64 29.99 -34.70 -28.42
N HIS A 65 30.45 -35.58 -29.32
CA HIS A 65 31.65 -35.33 -30.12
C HIS A 65 31.46 -34.15 -31.07
N GLY A 66 32.32 -33.15 -30.95
CA GLY A 66 32.25 -31.93 -31.77
C GLY A 66 31.25 -30.88 -31.25
N LEU A 67 30.55 -31.13 -30.14
CA LEU A 67 29.63 -30.17 -29.54
C LEU A 67 30.33 -29.30 -28.48
N SER A 68 29.87 -28.06 -28.34
CA SER A 68 30.24 -27.19 -27.23
C SER A 68 29.32 -27.47 -26.04
N MET A 69 29.86 -28.08 -24.98
CA MET A 69 29.08 -28.45 -23.80
C MET A 69 28.97 -27.29 -22.79
N PRO A 70 27.90 -27.23 -21.98
CA PRO A 70 27.81 -26.32 -20.84
C PRO A 70 29.01 -26.47 -19.90
N LYS A 71 29.44 -25.36 -19.29
CA LYS A 71 30.47 -25.40 -18.25
C LYS A 71 29.84 -25.97 -16.97
N ALA A 72 30.27 -27.15 -16.56
CA ALA A 72 29.84 -27.78 -15.31
C ALA A 72 31.07 -28.11 -14.44
N PRO A 73 31.44 -27.24 -13.49
CA PRO A 73 32.47 -27.53 -12.50
C PRO A 73 32.19 -28.83 -11.75
N LYS A 74 33.24 -29.44 -11.19
CA LYS A 74 33.10 -30.70 -10.46
C LYS A 74 32.18 -30.53 -9.25
N GLY A 75 31.08 -31.28 -9.25
CA GLY A 75 30.07 -31.28 -8.18
C GLY A 75 28.80 -30.52 -8.54
N ASP A 76 28.85 -29.66 -9.56
CA ASP A 76 27.69 -28.91 -10.03
C ASP A 76 26.83 -29.78 -10.95
N GLN A 77 25.52 -29.50 -10.97
CA GLN A 77 24.60 -30.06 -11.97
C GLN A 77 23.97 -28.91 -12.74
N VAL A 78 23.97 -29.00 -14.07
CA VAL A 78 23.52 -27.94 -14.98
C VAL A 78 22.53 -28.51 -15.99
N TRP A 79 21.34 -27.92 -16.05
CA TRP A 79 20.35 -28.11 -17.11
C TRP A 79 20.31 -26.83 -17.95
N GLN A 80 20.83 -26.89 -19.16
CA GLN A 80 20.95 -25.74 -20.07
C GLN A 80 20.25 -26.04 -21.40
N HIS A 81 19.57 -25.05 -21.98
CA HIS A 81 18.94 -25.18 -23.29
C HIS A 81 19.94 -24.92 -24.44
N HIS A 82 20.32 -23.65 -24.67
CA HIS A 82 21.31 -23.28 -25.72
C HIS A 82 22.38 -22.30 -25.25
N SER A 83 22.12 -21.50 -24.22
CA SER A 83 23.05 -20.49 -23.70
C SER A 83 23.02 -20.48 -22.18
N ASP A 84 24.06 -19.90 -21.57
CA ASP A 84 24.13 -19.64 -20.13
C ASP A 84 23.06 -18.64 -19.64
N ALA A 85 22.40 -17.95 -20.56
CA ALA A 85 21.26 -17.08 -20.27
C ALA A 85 19.99 -17.86 -19.90
N ALA A 86 19.85 -19.13 -20.29
CA ALA A 86 18.68 -19.97 -20.03
C ALA A 86 19.10 -21.33 -19.44
N GLN A 87 19.18 -21.38 -18.12
CA GLN A 87 19.66 -22.56 -17.39
C GLN A 87 19.06 -22.69 -15.98
N GLN A 88 19.12 -23.90 -15.47
CA GLN A 88 19.01 -24.19 -14.04
C GLN A 88 20.27 -24.91 -13.60
N CYS A 89 20.88 -24.47 -12.50
CA CYS A 89 22.01 -25.18 -11.94
C CYS A 89 21.93 -25.23 -10.42
N VAL A 90 22.47 -26.32 -9.87
CA VAL A 90 22.74 -26.46 -8.45
C VAL A 90 24.25 -26.60 -8.26
N GLY A 91 24.82 -25.69 -7.47
CA GLY A 91 26.24 -25.70 -7.13
C GLY A 91 26.57 -26.82 -6.13
N ALA A 92 27.84 -27.16 -6.01
CA ALA A 92 28.32 -28.13 -5.01
C ALA A 92 27.99 -27.76 -3.55
N ASP A 93 27.71 -26.49 -3.26
CA ASP A 93 27.27 -25.96 -1.96
C ASP A 93 25.74 -26.02 -1.76
N GLY A 94 24.99 -26.51 -2.76
CA GLY A 94 23.53 -26.65 -2.74
C GLY A 94 22.77 -25.40 -3.19
N ASN A 95 23.46 -24.33 -3.61
CA ASN A 95 22.80 -23.12 -4.10
C ASN A 95 22.17 -23.36 -5.46
N TRP A 96 20.87 -23.02 -5.57
CA TRP A 96 20.12 -23.11 -6.82
C TRP A 96 20.09 -21.77 -7.55
N LEU A 97 20.32 -21.81 -8.87
CA LEU A 97 20.08 -20.71 -9.79
C LEU A 97 19.04 -21.15 -10.82
N ARG A 98 17.99 -20.34 -10.98
CA ARG A 98 17.04 -20.43 -12.10
C ARG A 98 17.16 -19.14 -12.91
N GLN A 99 17.67 -19.22 -14.12
CA GLN A 99 17.94 -18.06 -14.97
C GLN A 99 17.31 -18.24 -16.35
N THR A 100 16.72 -17.17 -16.87
CA THR A 100 16.28 -17.08 -18.27
C THR A 100 16.35 -15.61 -18.73
N ASP A 101 16.67 -15.39 -19.99
CA ASP A 101 16.45 -14.16 -20.74
C ASP A 101 15.03 -14.08 -21.33
N GLY A 102 14.27 -15.16 -21.23
CA GLY A 102 12.87 -15.26 -21.61
C GLY A 102 11.91 -14.99 -20.45
N LYS A 103 10.83 -15.77 -20.41
CA LYS A 103 9.73 -15.60 -19.46
C LYS A 103 9.61 -16.83 -18.55
N ILE A 104 9.51 -16.58 -17.25
CA ILE A 104 9.07 -17.58 -16.27
C ILE A 104 7.56 -17.46 -16.04
N GLN A 105 6.85 -18.59 -16.08
CA GLN A 105 5.46 -18.70 -15.67
C GLN A 105 5.31 -19.87 -14.70
N ASP A 106 4.89 -19.58 -13.48
CA ASP A 106 4.53 -20.60 -12.50
C ASP A 106 2.99 -20.67 -12.43
N LYS A 107 2.42 -21.84 -12.71
CA LYS A 107 0.97 -22.12 -12.62
C LYS A 107 0.77 -23.27 -11.66
N ALA A 108 0.05 -23.02 -10.58
CA ALA A 108 -0.22 -24.00 -9.56
C ALA A 108 -1.59 -23.75 -8.94
N ILE A 109 -2.17 -24.79 -8.32
CA ILE A 109 -3.35 -24.65 -7.47
C ILE A 109 -2.95 -23.95 -6.16
N GLU A 110 -1.78 -24.29 -5.64
CA GLU A 110 -1.21 -23.72 -4.41
C GLU A 110 0.28 -23.42 -4.63
N ARG A 111 0.76 -22.31 -4.07
CA ARG A 111 2.16 -21.91 -4.10
C ARG A 111 2.55 -21.35 -2.74
N GLU A 112 3.45 -22.04 -2.07
CA GLU A 112 4.05 -21.63 -0.80
C GLU A 112 5.50 -21.22 -1.02
N VAL A 113 5.93 -20.17 -0.33
CA VAL A 113 7.33 -19.71 -0.32
C VAL A 113 7.70 -19.35 1.11
N GLU A 114 8.64 -20.11 1.65
CA GLU A 114 9.22 -19.86 2.97
C GLU A 114 10.70 -19.54 2.80
N ALA A 115 11.13 -18.41 3.36
CA ALA A 115 12.52 -17.99 3.37
C ALA A 115 12.79 -17.14 4.61
N LEU A 116 14.02 -17.22 5.15
CA LEU A 116 14.47 -16.32 6.21
C LEU A 116 14.68 -14.89 5.71
N ASP A 117 15.07 -14.74 4.44
CA ASP A 117 15.29 -13.47 3.75
C ASP A 117 14.81 -13.59 2.31
N ASN A 118 13.95 -12.67 1.87
CA ASN A 118 13.45 -12.59 0.50
C ASN A 118 13.71 -11.18 -0.05
N ARG A 119 14.47 -11.10 -1.15
CA ARG A 119 14.73 -9.84 -1.86
C ARG A 119 14.18 -9.93 -3.27
N GLU A 120 13.27 -9.02 -3.59
CA GLU A 120 12.71 -8.91 -4.92
C GLU A 120 13.03 -7.53 -5.51
N ARG A 121 13.46 -7.51 -6.77
CA ARG A 121 13.74 -6.28 -7.51
C ARG A 121 13.02 -6.32 -8.85
N PHE A 122 12.19 -5.32 -9.08
CA PHE A 122 11.42 -5.20 -10.31
C PHE A 122 11.62 -3.82 -10.93
N GLN A 123 11.60 -3.76 -12.25
CA GLN A 123 11.37 -2.48 -12.95
C GLN A 123 9.89 -2.08 -12.87
N ARG A 124 8.99 -3.07 -12.90
CA ARG A 124 7.53 -2.92 -12.77
C ARG A 124 6.95 -4.14 -12.07
N HIS A 125 6.04 -3.92 -11.13
CA HIS A 125 5.29 -4.97 -10.44
C HIS A 125 3.78 -4.68 -10.53
N THR A 126 2.97 -5.71 -10.70
CA THR A 126 1.50 -5.61 -10.67
C THR A 126 0.98 -6.89 -10.03
N ARG A 127 0.09 -6.72 -9.05
CA ARG A 127 -0.55 -7.81 -8.33
C ARG A 127 -2.06 -7.64 -8.45
N ALA A 128 -2.72 -8.62 -9.03
CA ALA A 128 -4.17 -8.75 -9.03
C ALA A 128 -4.53 -9.89 -8.08
N VAL A 129 -5.51 -9.65 -7.20
CA VAL A 129 -6.01 -10.62 -6.23
C VAL A 129 -7.52 -10.59 -6.34
N ASP A 130 -8.12 -11.73 -6.68
CA ASP A 130 -9.56 -11.81 -6.97
C ASP A 130 -10.42 -11.84 -5.70
N ASP A 131 -9.82 -12.22 -4.56
CA ASP A 131 -10.48 -12.29 -3.27
C ASP A 131 -9.73 -11.46 -2.21
N HIS A 132 -9.12 -12.08 -1.21
CA HIS A 132 -8.49 -11.37 -0.09
C HIS A 132 -6.96 -11.27 -0.22
N SER A 133 -6.42 -10.10 0.14
CA SER A 133 -4.98 -9.89 0.32
C SER A 133 -4.72 -9.41 1.74
N SER A 134 -4.02 -10.21 2.52
CA SER A 134 -3.57 -9.87 3.87
C SER A 134 -2.04 -9.72 3.90
N GLU A 135 -1.57 -8.85 4.79
CA GLU A 135 -0.15 -8.71 5.08
C GLU A 135 0.01 -8.43 6.57
N SER A 136 0.77 -9.28 7.25
CA SER A 136 1.07 -9.19 8.67
C SER A 136 2.56 -8.97 8.84
N VAL A 137 2.93 -7.83 9.41
CA VAL A 137 4.34 -7.46 9.63
C VAL A 137 4.56 -7.31 11.13
N GLY A 138 5.36 -8.21 11.72
CA GLY A 138 5.67 -8.16 13.15
C GLY A 138 6.61 -7.02 13.55
N GLY A 139 7.35 -6.48 12.59
CA GLY A 139 8.22 -5.30 12.75
C GLY A 139 7.62 -4.07 12.09
N VAL A 140 8.43 -3.39 11.26
CA VAL A 140 8.03 -2.16 10.56
C VAL A 140 7.75 -2.44 9.09
N LYS A 141 6.65 -1.92 8.58
CA LYS A 141 6.36 -1.87 7.15
C LYS A 141 6.57 -0.44 6.63
N THR A 142 7.49 -0.28 5.69
CA THR A 142 7.76 1.01 5.03
C THR A 142 7.31 0.95 3.58
N ILE A 143 6.52 1.94 3.14
CA ILE A 143 6.11 2.11 1.75
C ILE A 143 6.57 3.50 1.29
N GLU A 144 7.45 3.53 0.29
CA GLU A 144 8.00 4.77 -0.25
C GLU A 144 7.63 4.92 -1.72
N ALA A 145 7.15 6.10 -2.10
CA ALA A 145 6.86 6.47 -3.48
C ALA A 145 7.34 7.91 -3.74
N LEU A 146 8.32 8.08 -4.62
CA LEU A 146 8.85 9.41 -4.98
C LEU A 146 7.84 10.26 -5.77
N GLY A 147 6.97 9.61 -6.55
CA GLY A 147 5.95 10.28 -7.36
C GLY A 147 4.68 10.54 -6.58
N ALA A 148 3.87 9.49 -6.39
CA ALA A 148 2.61 9.57 -5.67
C ALA A 148 2.26 8.24 -5.02
N LEU A 149 1.62 8.30 -3.86
CA LEU A 149 0.92 7.19 -3.23
C LEU A 149 -0.59 7.40 -3.42
N LYS A 150 -1.30 6.38 -3.90
CA LYS A 150 -2.76 6.40 -4.04
C LYS A 150 -3.37 5.24 -3.27
N LEU A 151 -4.19 5.57 -2.28
CA LEU A 151 -5.00 4.62 -1.52
C LEU A 151 -6.45 4.89 -1.90
N LEU A 152 -7.10 3.91 -2.50
CA LEU A 152 -8.45 4.03 -3.04
C LEU A 152 -9.27 2.85 -2.54
N SER A 153 -10.41 3.14 -1.91
CA SER A 153 -11.40 2.15 -1.51
C SER A 153 -12.74 2.49 -2.16
N GLY A 154 -13.40 1.50 -2.77
CA GLY A 154 -14.79 1.62 -3.21
C GLY A 154 -15.81 1.48 -2.08
N GLY A 155 -15.35 1.09 -0.88
CA GLY A 155 -16.14 0.93 0.32
C GLY A 155 -15.62 1.81 1.45
N SER A 156 -15.28 1.20 2.59
CA SER A 156 -14.68 1.88 3.74
C SER A 156 -13.16 1.80 3.71
N GLU A 157 -12.52 2.76 4.38
CA GLU A 157 -11.10 2.74 4.73
C GLU A 157 -10.97 3.08 6.22
N SER A 158 -10.14 2.33 6.95
CA SER A 158 -9.89 2.53 8.38
C SER A 158 -8.39 2.66 8.59
N LEU A 159 -7.96 3.79 9.16
CA LEU A 159 -6.58 4.03 9.59
C LEU A 159 -6.60 4.21 11.10
N ALA A 160 -5.82 3.41 11.80
CA ALA A 160 -5.73 3.44 13.26
C ALA A 160 -4.29 3.20 13.70
N ALA A 161 -3.89 3.89 14.76
CA ALA A 161 -2.65 3.68 15.47
C ALA A 161 -2.97 3.52 16.97
N VAL A 162 -2.21 2.68 17.67
CA VAL A 162 -2.34 2.53 19.13
C VAL A 162 -1.74 3.74 19.85
N ASP A 163 -0.68 4.28 19.26
CA ASP A 163 0.03 5.47 19.73
C ASP A 163 -0.30 6.64 18.77
N ASP A 164 0.70 7.33 18.25
CA ASP A 164 0.49 8.51 17.40
C ASP A 164 0.14 8.18 15.93
N LEU A 165 -0.80 8.96 15.37
CA LEU A 165 -1.05 9.07 13.94
C LEU A 165 -0.62 10.45 13.43
N HIS A 166 0.42 10.49 12.59
CA HIS A 166 0.92 11.72 12.00
C HIS A 166 0.49 11.87 10.53
N GLN A 167 -0.09 13.03 10.20
CA GLN A 167 -0.39 13.44 8.83
C GLN A 167 0.20 14.82 8.58
N ALA A 168 1.14 14.92 7.64
CA ALA A 168 1.80 16.17 7.29
C ALA A 168 1.91 16.31 5.76
N THR A 169 1.76 17.53 5.26
CA THR A 169 1.91 17.84 3.84
C THR A 169 2.78 19.09 3.69
N GLY A 170 3.57 19.18 2.60
CA GLY A 170 4.37 20.37 2.31
C GLY A 170 3.60 21.52 1.65
N ARG A 171 2.32 21.31 1.31
CA ARG A 171 1.44 22.29 0.68
C ARG A 171 0.04 22.19 1.29
N ASP A 172 -0.94 21.71 0.51
CA ASP A 172 -2.33 21.71 0.90
C ASP A 172 -2.79 20.34 1.43
N LEU A 173 -3.50 20.35 2.54
CA LEU A 173 -4.32 19.23 3.01
C LEU A 173 -5.79 19.52 2.69
N ASN A 174 -6.35 18.78 1.75
CA ASN A 174 -7.76 18.91 1.36
C ASN A 174 -8.58 17.78 2.00
N LEU A 175 -9.44 18.12 2.95
CA LEU A 175 -10.39 17.19 3.57
C LEU A 175 -11.81 17.51 3.09
N VAL A 176 -12.43 16.56 2.36
CA VAL A 176 -13.79 16.69 1.84
C VAL A 176 -14.65 15.59 2.41
N VAL A 177 -15.78 15.96 3.03
CA VAL A 177 -16.70 15.04 3.68
C VAL A 177 -18.11 15.26 3.16
N GLY A 178 -18.71 14.24 2.52
CA GLY A 178 -20.00 14.39 1.83
C GLY A 178 -21.24 14.47 2.73
N ARG A 179 -21.13 14.06 4.01
CA ARG A 179 -22.27 14.06 4.94
C ARG A 179 -21.95 14.66 6.31
N LYS A 180 -21.17 13.95 7.13
CA LYS A 180 -20.87 14.35 8.51
C LYS A 180 -19.38 14.19 8.79
N HIS A 181 -18.71 15.28 9.15
CA HIS A 181 -17.41 15.23 9.77
C HIS A 181 -17.59 15.16 11.29
N ASN A 182 -17.00 14.14 11.92
CA ASN A 182 -17.06 13.96 13.37
C ASN A 182 -15.63 13.88 13.90
N ALA A 183 -15.24 14.84 14.73
CA ALA A 183 -13.96 14.88 15.42
C ALA A 183 -14.22 14.85 16.92
N MET A 184 -13.65 13.85 17.60
CA MET A 184 -13.76 13.69 19.05
C MET A 184 -12.34 13.67 19.62
N VAL A 185 -12.09 14.54 20.58
CA VAL A 185 -10.78 14.69 21.22
C VAL A 185 -10.99 14.46 22.71
N GLY A 186 -10.26 13.50 23.29
CA GLY A 186 -10.34 13.19 24.72
C GLY A 186 -9.60 14.19 25.62
N GLY A 187 -8.59 14.87 25.06
CA GLY A 187 -7.85 15.96 25.70
C GLY A 187 -8.08 17.29 24.99
N ASP A 188 -7.01 18.05 24.77
CA ASP A 188 -7.07 19.38 24.17
C ASP A 188 -7.05 19.34 22.64
N MET A 189 -7.89 20.16 22.00
CA MET A 189 -7.82 20.45 20.57
C MET A 189 -7.16 21.80 20.34
N GLN A 190 -6.01 21.82 19.67
CA GLN A 190 -5.27 23.04 19.34
C GLN A 190 -5.31 23.29 17.82
N GLU A 191 -5.85 24.45 17.43
CA GLU A 191 -5.85 24.92 16.04
C GLU A 191 -5.02 26.20 15.94
N GLN A 192 -3.91 26.18 15.18
CA GLN A 192 -3.08 27.37 14.92
C GLN A 192 -3.23 27.79 13.46
N ILE A 193 -3.84 28.95 13.23
CA ILE A 193 -4.18 29.45 11.89
C ILE A 193 -3.56 30.85 11.74
N GLN A 194 -2.52 30.94 10.90
CA GLN A 194 -1.85 32.22 10.62
C GLN A 194 -2.68 33.14 9.71
N GLY A 195 -3.46 32.54 8.81
CA GLY A 195 -4.35 33.24 7.90
C GLY A 195 -5.77 33.37 8.45
N LEU A 196 -6.75 33.20 7.56
CA LEU A 196 -8.16 33.29 7.89
C LEU A 196 -8.71 31.93 8.33
N ARG A 197 -9.34 31.90 9.51
CA ARG A 197 -10.31 30.85 9.84
C ARG A 197 -11.69 31.25 9.32
N ARG A 198 -12.17 30.58 8.27
CA ARG A 198 -13.52 30.81 7.72
C ARG A 198 -14.45 29.66 8.09
N SER A 199 -15.41 29.93 8.99
CA SER A 199 -16.50 29.01 9.34
C SER A 199 -17.82 29.55 8.80
N VAL A 200 -18.47 28.81 7.91
CA VAL A 200 -19.77 29.18 7.32
C VAL A 200 -20.73 28.00 7.47
N ALA A 201 -21.74 28.17 8.31
CA ALA A 201 -22.81 27.19 8.47
C ALA A 201 -24.07 27.64 7.71
N GLY A 202 -24.74 26.71 7.02
CA GLY A 202 -25.97 27.02 6.27
C GLY A 202 -27.23 27.15 7.13
N VAL A 203 -27.19 26.67 8.38
CA VAL A 203 -28.35 26.68 9.30
C VAL A 203 -27.99 27.37 10.61
N SER A 204 -27.06 26.81 11.37
CA SER A 204 -26.63 27.38 12.65
C SER A 204 -25.21 26.97 13.01
N GLN A 205 -24.56 27.77 13.86
CA GLN A 205 -23.27 27.47 14.45
C GLN A 205 -23.42 27.50 15.98
N ARG A 206 -22.92 26.45 16.64
CA ARG A 206 -22.97 26.31 18.11
C ARG A 206 -21.54 26.15 18.63
N LEU A 207 -21.13 27.10 19.46
CA LEU A 207 -19.90 27.03 20.25
C LEU A 207 -20.33 27.04 21.71
N GLN A 208 -19.98 26.00 22.46
CA GLN A 208 -20.43 25.85 23.83
C GLN A 208 -19.31 25.30 24.69
N ALA A 209 -18.99 26.04 25.75
CA ALA A 209 -18.11 25.63 26.82
C ALA A 209 -18.65 26.16 28.16
N PRO A 210 -18.27 25.56 29.30
CA PRO A 210 -18.60 26.10 30.61
C PRO A 210 -18.08 27.54 30.80
N LYS A 211 -16.92 27.84 30.20
CA LYS A 211 -16.27 29.15 30.18
C LYS A 211 -15.85 29.48 28.75
N ASN A 212 -16.12 30.70 28.30
CA ASN A 212 -15.91 31.11 26.93
C ASN A 212 -15.00 32.35 26.87
N TRP A 213 -14.10 32.32 25.90
CA TRP A 213 -13.22 33.43 25.55
C TRP A 213 -13.30 33.67 24.05
N ILE A 214 -13.73 34.87 23.65
CA ILE A 214 -13.73 35.28 22.25
C ILE A 214 -13.13 36.68 22.18
N GLY A 215 -11.98 36.80 21.53
CA GLY A 215 -11.27 38.07 21.37
C GLY A 215 -9.76 37.88 21.28
N SER A 216 -9.01 38.76 21.92
CA SER A 216 -7.53 38.72 21.98
C SER A 216 -7.06 38.23 23.36
N ASP A 217 -5.76 38.14 23.61
CA ASP A 217 -5.20 37.70 24.90
C ASP A 217 -5.62 38.57 26.10
N THR A 218 -5.93 39.84 25.85
CA THR A 218 -6.29 40.81 26.90
C THR A 218 -7.74 41.28 26.83
N VAL A 219 -8.46 40.96 25.76
CA VAL A 219 -9.84 41.41 25.54
C VAL A 219 -10.73 40.22 25.24
N ASN A 220 -11.65 39.92 26.15
CA ASN A 220 -12.74 38.98 25.96
C ASN A 220 -14.05 39.73 25.72
N ILE A 221 -14.70 39.50 24.57
CA ILE A 221 -15.96 40.16 24.21
C ILE A 221 -17.05 39.89 25.25
N PHE A 222 -17.07 38.71 25.88
CA PHE A 222 -18.05 38.41 26.92
C PHE A 222 -17.82 39.24 28.20
N GLN A 223 -16.56 39.52 28.54
CA GLN A 223 -16.24 40.41 29.65
C GLN A 223 -16.70 41.84 29.35
N VAL A 224 -16.43 42.33 28.14
CA VAL A 224 -16.92 43.67 27.70
C VAL A 224 -18.44 43.77 27.79
N LEU A 225 -19.17 42.70 27.44
CA LEU A 225 -20.62 42.65 27.59
C LEU A 225 -21.08 42.64 29.05
N CYS A 226 -20.35 41.94 29.94
CA CYS A 226 -20.61 41.98 31.38
C CYS A 226 -20.42 43.38 31.95
N ASP A 227 -19.30 44.03 31.63
CA ASP A 227 -19.00 45.40 32.07
C ASP A 227 -20.03 46.40 31.53
N THR A 228 -20.52 46.19 30.31
CA THR A 228 -21.60 46.99 29.72
C THR A 228 -22.91 46.81 30.48
N LEU A 229 -23.27 45.59 30.88
CA LEU A 229 -24.46 45.32 31.68
C LEU A 229 -24.38 45.96 33.08
N ASP A 230 -23.20 45.90 33.70
CA ASP A 230 -22.95 46.56 34.98
C ASP A 230 -23.08 48.08 34.86
N LEU A 231 -22.56 48.68 33.78
CA LEU A 231 -22.71 50.11 33.51
C LEU A 231 -24.17 50.51 33.29
N ILE A 232 -24.95 49.67 32.60
CA ILE A 232 -26.40 49.88 32.41
C ILE A 232 -27.14 49.82 33.76
N GLU A 233 -26.80 48.87 34.63
CA GLU A 233 -27.36 48.77 35.98
C GLU A 233 -27.10 50.04 36.79
N GLN A 234 -25.83 50.50 36.81
CA GLN A 234 -25.42 51.71 37.52
C GLN A 234 -26.15 52.95 36.99
N MET A 235 -26.19 53.10 35.66
CA MET A 235 -26.87 54.23 35.02
C MET A 235 -28.38 54.23 35.34
N ALA A 236 -29.05 53.08 35.23
CA ALA A 236 -30.47 52.98 35.56
C ALA A 236 -30.74 53.32 37.04
N THR A 237 -29.87 52.87 37.94
CA THR A 237 -29.96 53.19 39.38
C THR A 237 -29.81 54.69 39.64
N GLN A 238 -28.82 55.32 39.01
CA GLN A 238 -28.60 56.77 39.11
C GLN A 238 -29.78 57.57 38.56
N ILE A 239 -30.33 57.18 37.40
CA ILE A 239 -31.49 57.85 36.81
C ILE A 239 -32.72 57.70 37.72
N SER A 240 -32.93 56.52 38.32
CA SER A 240 -34.09 56.28 39.20
C SER A 240 -34.18 57.23 40.40
N SER A 241 -33.06 57.83 40.79
CA SER A 241 -32.93 58.76 41.92
C SER A 241 -32.54 60.18 41.52
N HIS A 242 -32.44 60.47 40.22
CA HIS A 242 -32.02 61.77 39.72
C HIS A 242 -33.09 62.86 39.95
N VAL A 243 -32.68 64.01 40.51
CA VAL A 243 -33.56 65.16 40.78
C VAL A 243 -32.92 66.48 40.35
N HIS A 244 -33.74 67.48 39.99
CA HIS A 244 -33.30 68.87 39.80
C HIS A 244 -33.67 69.72 41.02
N GLY A 245 -32.69 70.07 41.86
CA GLY A 245 -32.91 70.84 43.09
C GLY A 245 -33.86 70.12 44.05
N SER A 246 -34.95 70.78 44.45
CA SER A 246 -35.98 70.24 45.35
C SER A 246 -37.13 69.52 44.64
N SER A 247 -36.96 69.15 43.37
CA SER A 247 -37.99 68.41 42.63
C SER A 247 -38.18 66.99 43.19
N PRO A 248 -39.40 66.40 43.12
CA PRO A 248 -39.60 64.98 43.40
C PRO A 248 -38.74 64.09 42.49
N VAL A 249 -38.50 62.84 42.93
CA VAL A 249 -37.88 61.81 42.08
C VAL A 249 -38.69 61.59 40.79
N PRO A 250 -38.08 61.06 39.72
CA PRO A 250 -38.76 60.88 38.44
C PRO A 250 -39.99 60.00 38.59
N THR A 251 -41.08 60.36 37.90
CA THR A 251 -42.35 59.57 37.93
C THR A 251 -42.19 58.15 37.38
N ASN A 252 -41.10 57.89 36.64
CA ASN A 252 -40.71 56.58 36.11
C ASN A 252 -39.61 55.88 36.93
N SER A 253 -39.29 56.35 38.14
CA SER A 253 -38.24 55.79 39.02
C SER A 253 -38.34 54.27 39.18
N ALA A 254 -39.53 53.74 39.50
CA ALA A 254 -39.76 52.30 39.69
C ALA A 254 -39.44 51.46 38.44
N ALA A 255 -39.67 52.02 37.24
CA ALA A 255 -39.33 51.35 35.98
C ALA A 255 -37.80 51.24 35.82
N PHE A 256 -37.05 52.30 36.16
CA PHE A 256 -35.59 52.28 36.13
C PHE A 256 -35.00 51.32 37.17
N THR A 257 -35.53 51.28 38.40
CA THR A 257 -35.10 50.29 39.42
C THR A 257 -35.33 48.86 38.94
N THR A 258 -36.48 48.59 38.31
CA THR A 258 -36.77 47.29 37.70
C THR A 258 -35.80 46.97 36.55
N GLY A 259 -35.45 47.97 35.74
CA GLY A 259 -34.46 47.83 34.66
C GLY A 259 -33.06 47.49 35.19
N ALA A 260 -32.62 48.17 36.25
CA ALA A 260 -31.34 47.91 36.92
C ALA A 260 -31.27 46.46 37.42
N ALA A 261 -32.31 45.99 38.13
CA ALA A 261 -32.36 44.61 38.63
C ALA A 261 -32.31 43.56 37.50
N LYS A 262 -32.92 43.84 36.34
CA LYS A 262 -32.83 42.96 35.16
C LYS A 262 -31.41 42.92 34.57
N ALA A 263 -30.76 44.08 34.44
CA ALA A 263 -29.38 44.15 33.95
C ALA A 263 -28.42 43.37 34.87
N ALA A 264 -28.58 43.50 36.18
CA ALA A 264 -27.82 42.73 37.17
C ALA A 264 -27.96 41.21 36.98
N LEU A 265 -29.20 40.71 36.79
CA LEU A 265 -29.46 39.28 36.58
C LEU A 265 -28.81 38.75 35.28
N PHE A 266 -28.84 39.52 34.20
CA PHE A 266 -28.15 39.16 32.97
C PHE A 266 -26.64 39.18 33.14
N SER A 267 -26.10 40.17 33.84
CA SER A 267 -24.67 40.26 34.15
C SER A 267 -24.20 39.03 34.92
N ILE A 268 -24.93 38.62 35.98
CA ILE A 268 -24.63 37.41 36.75
C ILE A 268 -24.61 36.17 35.86
N SER A 269 -25.62 36.01 35.00
CA SER A 269 -25.74 34.86 34.11
C SER A 269 -24.59 34.80 33.08
N LEU A 270 -24.19 35.94 32.53
CA LEU A 270 -23.10 36.01 31.55
C LEU A 270 -21.72 35.84 32.19
N LYS A 271 -21.50 36.43 33.37
CA LYS A 271 -20.28 36.23 34.17
C LYS A 271 -20.06 34.76 34.52
N ALA A 272 -21.13 33.99 34.75
CA ALA A 272 -21.03 32.56 35.02
C ALA A 272 -20.35 31.78 33.87
N VAL A 273 -20.52 32.21 32.61
CA VAL A 273 -19.96 31.54 31.42
C VAL A 273 -18.80 32.29 30.76
N THR A 274 -18.37 33.42 31.33
CA THR A 274 -17.22 34.20 30.87
C THR A 274 -15.95 33.68 31.54
N SER A 275 -14.95 33.36 30.73
CA SER A 275 -13.63 32.92 31.20
C SER A 275 -12.75 34.08 31.66
#